data_AF-A0A440AYA2-F1
#
_entry.id   AF-A0A440AYA2-F1
#
_cell.length_a   1.000
_cell.length_b   1.000
_cell.length_c   1.000
_cell.angle_alpha   90.00
_cell.angle_beta   90.00
_cell.angle_gamma   90.00
#
_symmetry.space_group_name_H-M   'P 1'
#
loop_
_entity.id
_entity.type
_entity.pdbx_description
1 polymer ?
#
loop_
_entity_poly.entity_id
_entity_poly.type
_entity_poly.pdbx_seq_one_letter_code
_entity_poly.pdbx_strand_id
1 'polypeptide(L)'
;MKAPDGTPIVATLETIPGSSGIVFDEDGSWNYSGTELDWDGQQTVLRAGQTVFVDENGKQWLESQLIPEDDFPLNEIKPWHRDRSLRWIEIVNTIEALMVRVTGKKLKVKDCQYLTRAVTLLLDRSEPE
;
A
#
# COMPACT_ATOMS: atom_id res chain seq x y z
N MET A 1 1.69 13.01 7.02
CA MET A 1 1.23 11.69 6.59
C MET A 1 2.25 10.68 7.07
N LYS A 2 1.81 9.50 7.49
CA LYS A 2 2.70 8.43 7.96
C LYS A 2 2.45 7.13 7.20
N ALA A 3 3.43 6.23 7.25
CA ALA A 3 3.32 4.87 6.77
C ALA A 3 2.30 4.08 7.61
N PRO A 4 1.77 2.95 7.10
CA PRO A 4 0.84 2.10 7.83
C PRO A 4 1.37 1.60 9.18
N ASP A 5 2.68 1.51 9.36
CA ASP A 5 3.34 1.12 10.62
C ASP A 5 3.60 2.31 11.56
N GLY A 6 3.11 3.50 11.21
CA GLY A 6 3.23 4.72 12.00
C GLY A 6 4.49 5.53 11.72
N THR A 7 5.41 5.02 10.89
CA THR A 7 6.66 5.70 10.55
C THR A 7 6.38 6.99 9.76
N PRO A 8 6.96 8.15 10.11
CA PRO A 8 6.78 9.40 9.36
C PRO A 8 7.23 9.29 7.89
N ILE A 9 6.45 9.84 6.98
CA ILE A 9 6.86 10.03 5.58
C ILE A 9 7.67 11.32 5.47
N VAL A 10 8.87 11.25 4.88
CA VAL A 10 9.82 12.37 4.83
C VAL A 10 10.13 12.88 3.43
N ALA A 11 9.89 12.08 2.38
CA ALA A 11 10.20 12.47 1.00
C ALA A 11 9.32 11.75 -0.03
N THR A 12 9.43 12.16 -1.30
CA THR A 12 8.98 11.37 -2.45
C THR A 12 10.19 10.69 -3.10
N LEU A 13 9.97 9.54 -3.74
CA LEU A 13 11.00 8.88 -4.53
C LEU A 13 11.11 9.59 -5.88
N GLU A 14 12.32 9.93 -6.28
CA GLU A 14 12.59 10.60 -7.56
C GLU A 14 13.53 9.78 -8.44
N THR A 15 13.45 10.04 -9.74
CA THR A 15 14.36 9.52 -10.76
C THR A 15 14.99 10.67 -11.51
N ILE A 16 16.28 10.52 -11.80
CA ILE A 16 17.05 11.43 -12.65
C ILE A 16 17.44 10.65 -13.89
N PRO A 17 16.95 11.02 -15.08
CA PRO A 17 17.37 10.40 -16.34
C PRO A 17 18.88 10.59 -16.54
N GLY A 18 19.51 9.61 -17.17
CA GLY A 18 20.91 9.69 -17.55
C GLY A 18 21.14 9.04 -18.90
N SER A 19 22.09 9.57 -19.66
CA SER A 19 22.52 9.03 -20.95
C SER A 19 23.94 8.53 -20.84
N SER A 20 24.17 7.27 -21.21
CA SER A 20 25.51 6.69 -21.25
C SER A 20 26.01 6.66 -22.69
N GLY A 21 27.28 7.03 -22.89
CA GLY A 21 27.93 6.86 -24.17
C GLY A 21 28.07 5.37 -24.51
N ILE A 22 27.83 5.00 -25.77
CA ILE A 22 28.00 3.63 -26.25
C ILE A 22 29.22 3.59 -27.18
N VAL A 23 30.09 2.61 -26.96
CA VAL A 23 31.23 2.30 -27.82
C VAL A 23 30.98 0.94 -28.45
N PHE A 24 31.05 0.85 -29.77
CA PHE A 24 30.95 -0.41 -30.50
C PHE A 24 32.35 -0.93 -30.82
N ASP A 25 32.58 -2.20 -30.52
CA ASP A 25 33.82 -2.90 -30.84
C ASP A 25 33.74 -3.51 -32.25
N GLU A 26 34.90 -3.84 -32.84
CA GLU A 26 34.98 -4.37 -34.22
C GLU A 26 34.29 -5.74 -34.39
N ASP A 27 34.13 -6.49 -33.31
CA ASP A 27 33.43 -7.78 -33.29
C ASP A 27 31.90 -7.64 -33.19
N GLY A 28 31.39 -6.40 -33.14
CA GLY A 28 29.97 -6.09 -33.02
C GLY A 28 29.43 -6.12 -31.59
N SER A 29 30.28 -6.36 -30.60
CA SER A 29 29.93 -6.14 -29.19
C SER A 29 29.91 -4.64 -28.87
N TRP A 30 29.33 -4.27 -27.72
CA TRP A 30 29.29 -2.89 -27.28
C TRP A 30 29.63 -2.78 -25.80
N ASN A 31 30.25 -1.65 -25.46
CA ASN A 31 30.61 -1.24 -24.12
C ASN A 31 30.00 0.14 -23.82
N TYR A 32 29.88 0.48 -22.53
CA TYR A 32 29.37 1.78 -22.10
C TYR A 32 30.50 2.65 -21.55
N SER A 33 30.45 3.96 -21.80
CA SER A 33 31.49 4.92 -21.40
C SER A 33 30.90 6.04 -20.55
N GLY A 34 30.83 5.82 -19.24
CA GLY A 34 30.32 6.80 -18.28
C GLY A 34 28.85 7.17 -18.50
N THR A 35 28.27 7.92 -17.58
CA THR A 35 26.87 8.36 -17.66
C THR A 35 26.81 9.85 -17.36
N GLU A 36 26.25 10.63 -18.28
CA GLU A 36 25.88 12.02 -18.05
C GLU A 36 24.47 12.05 -17.46
N LEU A 37 24.31 12.69 -16.30
CA LEU A 37 23.03 12.82 -15.63
C LEU A 37 22.32 14.09 -16.11
N ASP A 38 21.06 13.95 -16.49
CA ASP A 38 20.18 15.08 -16.79
C ASP A 38 19.48 15.52 -15.50
N TRP A 39 20.14 16.42 -14.78
CA TRP A 39 19.62 16.98 -13.53
C TRP A 39 18.30 17.73 -13.73
N ASP A 40 18.08 18.35 -14.90
CA ASP A 40 16.85 19.07 -15.21
C ASP A 40 15.68 18.13 -15.52
N GLY A 41 15.96 16.88 -15.90
CA GLY A 41 14.99 15.81 -16.14
C GLY A 41 14.46 15.13 -14.88
N GLN A 42 14.83 15.60 -13.68
CA GLN A 42 14.39 15.03 -12.41
C GLN A 42 12.87 15.03 -12.29
N GLN A 43 12.32 13.87 -11.92
CA GLN A 43 10.87 13.70 -11.77
C GLN A 43 10.54 12.73 -10.65
N THR A 44 9.38 12.94 -10.02
CA THR A 44 8.81 12.02 -9.03
C THR A 44 8.41 10.70 -9.69
N VAL A 45 8.76 9.59 -9.04
CA VAL A 45 8.43 8.26 -9.50
C VAL A 45 6.95 7.97 -9.28
N LEU A 46 6.29 7.56 -10.36
CA LEU A 46 4.95 7.01 -10.32
C LEU A 46 5.01 5.48 -10.46
N ARG A 47 4.31 4.77 -9.58
CA ARG A 47 4.07 3.32 -9.70
C ARG A 47 2.58 3.06 -9.71
N ALA A 48 2.10 2.34 -10.71
CA ALA A 48 0.66 2.12 -10.94
C ALA A 48 -0.16 3.43 -10.96
N GLY A 49 0.42 4.52 -11.48
CA GLY A 49 -0.22 5.84 -11.53
C GLY A 49 -0.26 6.58 -10.19
N GLN A 50 0.42 6.07 -9.15
CA GLN A 50 0.49 6.69 -7.82
C GLN A 50 1.89 7.17 -7.51
N THR A 51 1.98 8.30 -6.79
CA THR A 51 3.24 8.81 -6.26
C THR A 51 3.84 7.85 -5.23
N VAL A 52 5.14 7.62 -5.33
CA VAL A 52 5.91 6.83 -4.36
C VAL A 52 6.52 7.76 -3.31
N PHE A 53 6.25 7.47 -2.05
CA PHE A 53 6.75 8.18 -0.88
C PHE A 53 7.81 7.35 -0.15
N VAL A 54 8.69 8.03 0.60
CA VAL A 54 9.78 7.41 1.37
C VAL A 54 9.65 7.79 2.84
N ASP A 55 9.71 6.79 3.72
CA ASP A 55 9.71 7.00 5.17
C ASP A 55 11.11 7.29 5.73
N GLU A 56 11.19 7.65 7.01
CA GLU A 56 12.47 7.97 7.67
C GLU A 56 13.48 6.80 7.68
N ASN A 57 12.99 5.56 7.52
CA ASN A 57 13.80 4.34 7.46
C ASN A 57 14.19 3.96 6.02
N GLY A 58 13.82 4.78 5.03
CA GLY A 58 14.09 4.55 3.61
C GLY A 58 13.15 3.55 2.93
N LYS A 59 12.07 3.09 3.58
CA LYS A 59 11.08 2.23 2.91
C LYS A 59 10.17 3.06 2.01
N GLN A 60 9.68 2.41 0.97
CA GLN A 60 8.84 3.04 -0.06
C GLN A 60 7.38 2.66 0.11
N TRP A 61 6.49 3.65 -0.03
CA TRP A 61 5.05 3.50 0.16
C TRP A 61 4.30 4.17 -0.98
N LEU A 62 3.20 3.57 -1.44
CA LEU A 62 2.29 4.22 -2.38
C LEU A 62 1.38 5.20 -1.64
N GLU A 63 0.93 6.25 -2.33
CA GLU A 63 0.00 7.24 -1.79
C GLU A 63 -1.24 6.60 -1.13
N SER A 64 -1.79 5.54 -1.73
CA SER A 64 -2.96 4.81 -1.20
C SER A 64 -2.72 4.09 0.13
N GLN A 65 -1.46 3.88 0.51
CA GLN A 65 -1.07 3.21 1.75
C GLN A 65 -0.84 4.19 2.89
N LEU A 66 -0.74 5.49 2.60
CA LEU A 66 -0.45 6.48 3.62
C LEU A 66 -1.67 6.72 4.52
N ILE A 67 -1.41 6.93 5.80
CA ILE A 67 -2.44 7.28 6.78
C ILE A 67 -2.21 8.72 7.29
N PRO A 68 -3.28 9.44 7.69
CA PRO A 68 -3.15 10.75 8.33
C PRO A 68 -2.32 10.68 9.62
N GLU A 69 -1.72 11.80 10.01
CA GLU A 69 -0.92 11.88 11.25
C GLU A 69 -1.73 11.47 12.49
N ASP A 70 -3.00 11.88 12.54
CA ASP A 70 -3.90 11.67 13.67
C ASP A 70 -4.54 10.26 13.69
N ASP A 71 -4.33 9.43 12.68
CA ASP A 71 -4.95 8.09 12.58
C ASP A 71 -4.10 7.02 13.28
N PHE A 72 -4.67 5.87 13.64
CA PHE A 72 -3.92 4.83 14.34
C PHE A 72 -3.14 3.92 13.37
N PRO A 73 -1.83 3.71 13.59
CA PRO A 73 -1.05 2.79 12.76
C PRO A 73 -1.42 1.33 13.06
N LEU A 74 -1.28 0.46 12.05
CA LEU A 74 -1.72 -0.94 12.09
C LEU A 74 -1.08 -1.77 13.22
N ASN A 75 0.16 -1.45 13.59
CA ASN A 75 0.90 -2.10 14.67
C ASN A 75 0.41 -1.70 16.07
N GLU A 76 -0.20 -0.53 16.21
CA GLU A 76 -0.82 -0.06 17.46
C GLU A 76 -2.27 -0.55 17.61
N ILE A 77 -2.87 -1.05 16.53
CA ILE A 77 -4.11 -1.82 16.60
C ILE A 77 -3.80 -3.15 17.31
N LYS A 78 -3.93 -3.15 18.64
CA LYS A 78 -3.85 -4.38 19.44
C LYS A 78 -4.76 -5.46 18.81
N PRO A 79 -4.34 -6.74 18.76
CA PRO A 79 -5.19 -7.82 18.26
C PRO A 79 -6.54 -7.76 19.00
N TRP A 80 -7.59 -7.52 18.22
CA TRP A 80 -8.75 -6.74 18.62
C TRP A 80 -9.80 -7.52 19.42
N HIS A 81 -9.48 -8.61 20.14
CA HIS A 81 -10.53 -9.43 20.76
C HIS A 81 -10.16 -10.19 22.05
N ARG A 82 -10.77 -9.78 23.16
CA ARG A 82 -11.28 -10.71 24.19
C ARG A 82 -12.81 -10.83 24.18
N ASP A 83 -13.53 -9.98 23.44
CA ASP A 83 -15.00 -9.99 23.41
C ASP A 83 -15.55 -10.35 22.02
N ARG A 84 -16.17 -11.53 21.95
CA ARG A 84 -16.75 -12.13 20.73
C ARG A 84 -17.98 -11.36 20.23
N SER A 85 -18.65 -10.61 21.10
CA SER A 85 -19.88 -9.86 20.80
C SER A 85 -19.56 -8.59 20.03
N LEU A 86 -18.53 -7.86 20.47
CA LEU A 86 -18.06 -6.64 19.83
C LEU A 86 -17.41 -6.95 18.47
N ARG A 87 -16.71 -8.10 18.36
CA ARG A 87 -16.17 -8.64 17.09
C ARG A 87 -17.22 -8.69 15.99
N TRP A 88 -18.39 -9.22 16.30
CA TRP A 88 -19.46 -9.39 15.32
C TRP A 88 -19.99 -8.05 14.82
N ILE A 89 -20.22 -7.11 15.74
CA ILE A 89 -20.78 -5.78 15.42
C ILE A 89 -19.82 -5.02 14.51
N GLU A 90 -18.52 -5.06 14.80
CA GLU A 90 -17.51 -4.30 14.07
C GLU A 90 -17.21 -4.87 12.68
N ILE A 91 -17.20 -6.21 12.53
CA ILE A 91 -17.13 -6.86 11.22
C ILE A 91 -18.33 -6.46 10.36
N VAL A 92 -19.53 -6.49 10.93
CA VAL A 92 -20.76 -6.11 10.21
C VAL A 92 -20.69 -4.63 9.79
N ASN A 93 -20.28 -3.73 10.68
CA ASN A 93 -20.14 -2.31 10.37
C ASN A 93 -19.09 -2.05 9.28
N THR A 94 -17.93 -2.71 9.35
CA THR A 94 -16.85 -2.58 8.37
C THR A 94 -17.29 -3.06 6.99
N ILE A 95 -17.98 -4.20 6.93
CA ILE A 95 -18.52 -4.75 5.69
C ILE A 95 -19.64 -3.85 5.15
N GLU A 96 -20.51 -3.32 5.99
CA GLU A 96 -21.55 -2.39 5.57
C GLU A 96 -20.94 -1.11 4.96
N ALA A 97 -19.91 -0.54 5.60
CA ALA A 97 -19.19 0.62 5.09
C ALA A 97 -18.51 0.34 3.75
N LEU A 98 -17.84 -0.81 3.62
CA LEU A 98 -17.21 -1.23 2.36
C LEU A 98 -18.25 -1.43 1.25
N MET A 99 -19.37 -2.07 1.55
CA MET A 99 -20.46 -2.31 0.59
C MET A 99 -21.11 -1.01 0.12
N VAL A 100 -21.36 -0.07 1.02
CA VAL A 100 -21.86 1.26 0.67
C VAL A 100 -20.87 1.98 -0.22
N ARG A 101 -19.57 1.94 0.10
CA ARG A 101 -18.52 2.56 -0.69
C ARG A 101 -18.41 1.97 -2.10
N VAL A 102 -18.47 0.65 -2.24
CA VAL A 102 -18.24 -0.05 -3.52
C VAL A 102 -19.49 -0.10 -4.39
N THR A 103 -20.67 -0.25 -3.79
CA THR A 103 -21.91 -0.54 -4.53
C THR A 103 -22.98 0.55 -4.40
N GLY A 104 -22.78 1.53 -3.50
CA GLY A 104 -23.78 2.56 -3.19
C GLY A 104 -25.02 2.05 -2.46
N LYS A 105 -25.05 0.77 -2.06
CA LYS A 105 -26.22 0.12 -1.46
C LYS A 105 -25.90 -0.34 -0.04
N LYS A 106 -26.86 -0.11 0.87
CA LYS A 106 -26.81 -0.68 2.22
C LYS A 106 -27.06 -2.19 2.18
N LEU A 107 -26.31 -2.91 2.99
CA LEU A 107 -26.42 -4.36 3.09
C LEU A 107 -27.71 -4.72 3.85
N LYS A 108 -28.53 -5.62 3.31
CA LYS A 108 -29.68 -6.12 4.06
C LYS A 108 -29.17 -7.11 5.10
N VAL A 109 -29.76 -7.09 6.30
CA VAL A 109 -29.39 -7.99 7.42
C VAL A 109 -29.37 -9.47 7.03
N LYS A 110 -30.25 -9.89 6.12
CA LYS A 110 -30.27 -11.26 5.57
C LYS A 110 -29.03 -11.62 4.74
N ASP A 111 -28.43 -10.64 4.08
CA ASP A 111 -27.25 -10.81 3.23
C ASP A 111 -25.96 -10.76 4.08
N CYS A 112 -26.00 -10.11 5.25
CA CYS A 112 -24.91 -10.13 6.25
C CYS A 112 -24.57 -11.55 6.72
N GLN A 113 -25.56 -12.46 6.80
CA GLN A 113 -25.33 -13.83 7.25
C GLN A 113 -24.35 -14.61 6.35
N TYR A 114 -24.38 -14.36 5.04
CA TYR A 114 -23.45 -14.99 4.09
C TYR A 114 -22.04 -14.40 4.18
N LEU A 115 -21.96 -13.08 4.35
CA LEU A 115 -20.70 -12.36 4.53
C LEU A 115 -20.00 -12.76 5.82
N THR A 116 -20.72 -12.86 6.93
CA THR A 116 -20.08 -13.30 8.16
C THR A 116 -19.63 -14.75 8.08
N ARG A 117 -20.39 -15.62 7.41
CA ARG A 117 -19.97 -17.01 7.17
C ARG A 117 -18.73 -17.09 6.28
N ALA A 118 -18.62 -16.25 5.25
CA ALA A 118 -17.43 -16.19 4.40
C ALA A 118 -16.20 -15.68 5.16
N VAL A 119 -16.36 -14.66 6.01
CA VAL A 119 -15.27 -14.13 6.85
C VAL A 119 -14.85 -15.15 7.91
N THR A 120 -15.79 -15.82 8.58
CA THR A 120 -15.46 -16.91 9.53
C THR A 120 -14.69 -18.04 8.83
N LEU A 121 -15.12 -18.47 7.64
CA LEU A 121 -14.41 -19.51 6.89
C LEU A 121 -13.02 -19.08 6.41
N LEU A 122 -12.80 -17.80 6.11
CA LEU A 122 -11.49 -17.25 5.77
C LEU A 122 -10.57 -17.20 6.99
N LEU A 123 -11.11 -16.82 8.14
CA LEU A 123 -10.38 -16.75 9.41
C LEU A 123 -10.01 -18.16 9.92
N ASP A 124 -10.96 -19.10 9.88
CA ASP A 124 -10.73 -20.50 10.30
C ASP A 124 -9.71 -21.22 9.39
N ARG A 125 -9.55 -20.80 8.12
CA ARG A 125 -8.51 -21.31 7.20
C ARG A 125 -7.14 -20.69 7.40
N SER A 126 -7.07 -19.55 8.10
CA SER A 126 -5.84 -18.78 8.29
C SER A 126 -5.16 -19.06 9.64
N GLU A 127 -5.78 -19.85 10.51
CA GLU A 127 -5.12 -20.40 11.69
C GLU A 127 -4.25 -21.60 11.26
N PRO A 128 -2.91 -21.53 11.38
CA PRO A 128 -2.07 -22.70 11.18
C PRO A 128 -2.35 -23.73 12.29
N GLU A 129 -2.38 -25.02 11.93
CA GLU A 129 -2.39 -26.16 12.88
C GLU A 129 -1.18 -26.12 13.84
#